data_AF-A0A9J6H1P6-F1
#
_entry.id   AF-A0A9J6H1P6-F1
#
_cell.length_a   1.000
_cell.length_b   1.000
_cell.length_c   1.000
_cell.angle_alpha   90.00
_cell.angle_beta   90.00
_cell.angle_gamma   90.00
#
_symmetry.space_group_name_H-M   'P 1'
#
loop_
_entity.id
_entity.type
_entity.pdbx_description
1 polymer ?
#
loop_
_entity_poly.entity_id
_entity_poly.type
_entity_poly.pdbx_seq_one_letter_code
_entity_poly.pdbx_strand_id
1 'polypeptide(L)'
;MSTRASERMLRVLRWYLASLYYVKRGDDVTKPLAPVLGETYRCSWQLVRDTENLGDVTYAAEQVSVNPPVTCVHAECVASGVEARVRLQPDAFCVGSYVQLRLHGLARIHLTQYAEEYALELPTGCMRYVKRERDELFDVL
;
A
#
# COMPACT_ATOMS: atom_id res chain seq x y z
N MET A 1 -21.62 -3.11 -11.50
CA MET A 1 -21.28 -2.84 -10.09
C MET A 1 -22.46 -3.24 -9.21
N SER A 2 -22.26 -3.68 -7.96
CA SER A 2 -23.38 -4.03 -7.08
C SER A 2 -24.10 -2.79 -6.58
N THR A 3 -25.43 -2.84 -6.58
CA THR A 3 -26.32 -1.77 -6.14
C THR A 3 -26.36 -1.61 -4.62
N ARG A 4 -26.00 -2.65 -3.84
CA ARG A 4 -26.09 -2.66 -2.38
C ARG A 4 -24.81 -2.16 -1.71
N ALA A 5 -24.96 -1.25 -0.74
CA ALA A 5 -23.83 -0.68 0.02
C ALA A 5 -22.99 -1.73 0.76
N SER A 6 -23.61 -2.77 1.31
CA SER A 6 -22.91 -3.85 2.02
C SER A 6 -21.95 -4.63 1.11
N GLU A 7 -22.35 -4.90 -0.14
CA GLU A 7 -21.49 -5.57 -1.10
C GLU A 7 -20.36 -4.66 -1.62
N ARG A 8 -20.56 -3.35 -1.66
CA ARG A 8 -19.47 -2.39 -1.96
C ARG A 8 -18.47 -2.35 -0.81
N MET A 9 -18.93 -2.30 0.43
CA MET A 9 -18.08 -2.40 1.62
C MET A 9 -17.22 -3.66 1.60
N LEU A 10 -17.80 -4.83 1.30
CA LEU A 10 -17.05 -6.09 1.19
C LEU A 10 -15.99 -6.06 0.08
N ARG A 11 -16.26 -5.38 -1.05
CA ARG A 11 -15.27 -5.22 -2.13
C ARG A 11 -14.12 -4.30 -1.71
N VAL A 12 -14.42 -3.19 -1.04
CA VAL A 12 -13.40 -2.29 -0.47
C VAL A 12 -12.52 -3.04 0.53
N LEU A 13 -13.14 -3.79 1.43
CA LEU A 13 -12.43 -4.62 2.41
C LEU A 13 -11.55 -5.68 1.72
N ARG A 14 -12.07 -6.37 0.71
CA ARG A 14 -11.31 -7.36 -0.06
C ARG A 14 -10.11 -6.74 -0.76
N TRP A 15 -10.28 -5.57 -1.37
CA TRP A 15 -9.19 -4.82 -2.01
C TRP A 15 -8.10 -4.45 -0.99
N TYR A 16 -8.51 -3.92 0.16
CA TYR A 16 -7.60 -3.53 1.24
C TYR A 16 -6.82 -4.73 1.82
N LEU A 17 -7.49 -5.85 2.09
CA LEU A 17 -6.81 -7.05 2.58
C LEU A 17 -5.88 -7.66 1.52
N ALA A 18 -6.26 -7.61 0.24
CA ALA A 18 -5.40 -8.05 -0.84
C ALA A 18 -4.12 -7.20 -0.92
N SER A 19 -4.21 -5.87 -0.78
CA SER A 19 -3.01 -5.03 -0.81
C SER A 19 -2.03 -5.37 0.32
N LEU A 20 -2.51 -5.71 1.52
CA LEU A 20 -1.65 -6.15 2.63
C LEU A 20 -0.96 -7.48 2.36
N TYR A 21 -1.62 -8.40 1.66
CA TYR A 21 -1.03 -9.68 1.28
C TYR A 21 0.14 -9.50 0.29
N TYR A 22 -0.04 -8.64 -0.72
CA TYR A 22 1.00 -8.41 -1.74
C TYR A 22 2.26 -7.75 -1.17
N VAL A 23 2.15 -6.93 -0.13
CA VAL A 23 3.32 -6.33 0.55
C VAL A 23 4.21 -7.40 1.19
N LYS A 24 3.67 -8.57 1.58
CA LYS A 24 4.41 -9.64 2.27
C LYS A 24 5.03 -10.70 1.36
N ARG A 25 4.82 -10.63 0.04
CA ARG A 25 5.14 -11.74 -0.88
C ARG A 25 6.62 -11.83 -1.30
N GLY A 26 7.50 -10.94 -0.83
CA GLY A 26 8.93 -10.99 -1.14
C GLY A 26 9.72 -11.86 -0.14
N ASP A 27 10.60 -12.72 -0.64
CA ASP A 27 11.51 -13.53 0.19
C ASP A 27 12.58 -12.67 0.89
N ASP A 28 12.88 -11.48 0.34
CA ASP A 28 13.85 -10.52 0.88
C ASP A 28 13.15 -9.25 1.36
N VAL A 29 12.99 -9.12 2.68
CA VAL A 29 12.48 -7.90 3.30
C VAL A 29 13.64 -6.93 3.50
N THR A 30 13.80 -5.98 2.57
CA THR A 30 14.76 -4.88 2.68
C THR A 30 14.07 -3.57 3.06
N LYS A 31 14.78 -2.71 3.78
CA LYS A 31 14.30 -1.37 4.10
C LYS A 31 14.24 -0.54 2.81
N PRO A 32 13.09 0.06 2.45
CA PRO A 32 13.02 0.95 1.29
C PRO A 32 13.89 2.19 1.50
N LEU A 33 14.27 2.83 0.40
CA LEU A 33 15.01 4.10 0.46
C LEU A 33 14.18 5.17 1.20
N ALA A 34 14.86 6.02 1.96
CA ALA A 34 14.23 7.17 2.61
C ALA A 34 14.10 8.31 1.59
N PRO A 35 12.88 8.72 1.19
CA PRO A 35 12.70 9.74 0.17
C PRO A 35 13.17 11.12 0.66
N VAL A 36 13.66 11.96 -0.24
CA VAL A 36 14.01 13.36 0.06
C VAL A 36 12.77 14.27 0.04
N LEU A 37 12.84 15.45 0.67
CA LEU A 37 11.72 16.40 0.66
C LEU A 37 11.37 16.82 -0.78
N GLY A 38 10.09 16.73 -1.13
CA GLY A 38 9.59 17.04 -2.48
C GLY A 38 9.86 15.94 -3.51
N GLU A 39 10.41 14.80 -3.12
CA GLU A 39 10.54 13.65 -4.02
C GLU A 39 9.16 13.19 -4.47
N THR A 40 8.97 13.08 -5.79
CA THR A 40 7.71 12.62 -6.38
C THR A 40 7.90 11.33 -7.15
N TYR A 41 6.91 10.45 -7.07
CA TYR A 41 6.82 9.27 -7.92
C TYR A 41 5.46 9.25 -8.64
N ARG A 42 5.48 8.99 -9.95
CA ARG A 42 4.26 8.91 -10.77
C ARG A 42 4.30 7.69 -11.66
N CYS A 43 3.17 7.02 -11.77
CA CYS A 43 2.98 5.89 -12.68
C CYS A 43 1.50 5.71 -13.03
N SER A 44 1.24 4.84 -13.99
CA SER A 44 -0.11 4.51 -14.42
C SER A 44 -0.20 3.05 -14.83
N TRP A 45 -1.37 2.45 -14.64
CA TRP A 45 -1.68 1.09 -15.08
C TRP A 45 -2.95 1.07 -15.91
N GLN A 46 -2.90 0.41 -17.06
CA GLN A 46 -4.10 0.16 -17.87
C GLN A 46 -4.92 -0.95 -17.22
N LEU A 47 -6.19 -0.67 -16.91
CA LEU A 47 -7.08 -1.64 -16.30
C LEU A 47 -7.84 -2.38 -17.41
N VAL A 48 -7.37 -3.58 -17.74
CA VAL A 48 -8.02 -4.46 -18.73
C VAL A 48 -8.67 -5.64 -18.00
N ARG A 49 -9.95 -5.92 -18.29
CA ARG A 49 -10.58 -7.22 -17.95
C ARG A 49 -10.95 -7.93 -19.24
N ASP A 50 -10.42 -9.14 -19.40
CA ASP A 50 -10.54 -9.94 -20.61
C ASP A 50 -10.05 -9.17 -21.85
N THR A 51 -10.95 -8.50 -22.57
CA THR A 51 -10.64 -7.65 -23.73
C THR A 51 -11.16 -6.21 -23.60
N GLU A 52 -11.85 -5.88 -22.50
CA GLU A 52 -12.42 -4.55 -22.26
C GLU A 52 -11.43 -3.66 -21.50
N ASN A 53 -11.15 -2.48 -22.07
CA ASN A 53 -10.43 -1.42 -21.37
C ASN A 53 -11.40 -0.69 -20.43
N LEU A 54 -11.11 -0.76 -19.13
CA LEU A 54 -11.92 -0.16 -18.06
C LEU A 54 -11.40 1.22 -17.63
N GLY A 55 -10.36 1.71 -18.30
CA GLY A 55 -9.68 2.97 -18.04
C GLY A 55 -8.31 2.79 -17.43
N ASP A 56 -7.63 3.90 -17.25
CA ASP A 56 -6.29 3.93 -16.65
C ASP A 56 -6.38 4.30 -15.17
N VAL A 57 -5.60 3.61 -14.36
CA VAL A 57 -5.35 3.97 -12.96
C VAL A 57 -4.11 4.84 -12.95
N THR A 58 -4.23 6.10 -12.54
CA THR A 58 -3.09 7.00 -12.31
C THR A 58 -2.68 6.94 -10.85
N TYR A 59 -1.39 7.11 -10.58
CA TYR A 59 -0.82 7.15 -9.25
C TYR A 59 0.22 8.24 -9.16
N ALA A 60 0.14 9.02 -8.09
CA ALA A 60 1.10 10.03 -7.71
C ALA A 60 1.40 9.91 -6.21
N ALA A 61 2.67 9.93 -5.87
CA ALA A 61 3.15 10.04 -4.50
C ALA A 61 4.12 11.21 -4.39
N GLU A 62 4.11 11.87 -3.23
CA GLU A 62 5.02 12.95 -2.90
C GLU A 62 5.46 12.83 -1.44
N GLN A 63 6.76 13.02 -1.21
CA GLN A 63 7.32 13.19 0.11
C GLN A 63 7.12 14.64 0.59
N VAL A 64 6.08 14.88 1.37
CA VAL A 64 5.67 16.24 1.79
C VAL A 64 6.35 16.73 3.07
N SER A 65 6.97 15.82 3.84
CA SER A 65 7.72 16.17 5.05
C SER A 65 8.81 15.13 5.32
N VAL A 66 9.95 15.54 5.88
CA VAL A 66 11.05 14.65 6.27
C VAL A 66 11.23 14.55 7.79
N ASN A 67 10.68 15.48 8.55
CA ASN A 67 10.73 15.47 10.01
C ASN A 67 9.43 16.03 10.63
N PRO A 68 8.42 15.18 10.91
CA PRO A 68 8.42 13.72 10.72
C PRO A 68 8.30 13.31 9.24
N PRO A 69 8.73 12.09 8.84
CA PRO A 69 8.61 11.63 7.46
C PRO A 69 7.13 11.43 7.11
N VAL A 70 6.63 12.13 6.09
CA VAL A 70 5.25 12.00 5.60
C VAL A 70 5.28 11.90 4.08
N THR A 71 4.67 10.83 3.57
CA THR A 71 4.39 10.63 2.15
C THR A 71 2.88 10.74 1.93
N CYS A 72 2.48 11.58 0.99
CA CYS A 72 1.09 11.64 0.53
C CYS A 72 0.99 10.91 -0.81
N VAL A 73 -0.06 10.13 -0.96
CA VAL A 73 -0.35 9.35 -2.17
C VAL A 73 -1.75 9.68 -2.64
N HIS A 74 -1.91 9.83 -3.94
CA HIS A 74 -3.18 9.94 -4.62
C HIS A 74 -3.18 8.98 -5.81
N ALA A 75 -4.21 8.14 -5.90
CA ALA A 75 -4.43 7.26 -7.02
C ALA A 75 -5.88 7.34 -7.45
N GLU A 76 -6.14 7.37 -8.74
CA GLU A 76 -7.51 7.47 -9.25
C GLU A 76 -7.70 6.70 -10.54
N CYS A 77 -8.94 6.30 -10.79
CA CYS A 77 -9.38 5.77 -12.07
C CYS A 77 -10.64 6.51 -12.47
N VAL A 78 -10.47 7.54 -13.31
CA VAL A 78 -11.53 8.47 -13.72
C VAL A 78 -12.70 7.73 -14.35
N ALA A 79 -12.41 6.74 -15.20
CA ALA A 79 -13.43 5.95 -15.89
C ALA A 79 -14.35 5.17 -14.94
N SER A 80 -13.81 4.70 -13.80
CA SER A 80 -14.58 3.97 -12.79
C SER A 80 -15.12 4.85 -11.66
N GLY A 81 -14.69 6.13 -11.59
CA GLY A 81 -15.06 7.04 -10.52
C GLY A 81 -14.56 6.58 -9.14
N VAL A 82 -13.37 5.98 -9.11
CA VAL A 82 -12.73 5.51 -7.87
C VAL A 82 -11.47 6.34 -7.63
N GLU A 83 -11.35 6.89 -6.43
CA GLU A 83 -10.19 7.64 -5.97
C GLU A 83 -9.70 7.08 -4.64
N ALA A 84 -8.40 7.01 -4.44
CA ALA A 84 -7.74 6.65 -3.19
C ALA A 84 -6.71 7.73 -2.80
N ARG A 85 -6.80 8.22 -1.56
CA ARG A 85 -5.83 9.13 -0.96
C ARG A 85 -5.23 8.49 0.27
N VAL A 86 -3.91 8.51 0.41
CA VAL A 86 -3.23 7.95 1.57
C VAL A 86 -2.26 8.99 2.13
N ARG A 87 -2.35 9.26 3.43
CA ARG A 87 -1.28 9.91 4.17
C ARG A 87 -0.53 8.82 4.93
N LEU A 88 0.74 8.64 4.63
CA LEU A 88 1.61 7.64 5.23
C LEU A 88 2.68 8.34 6.07
N GLN A 89 2.71 8.04 7.36
CA GLN A 89 3.77 8.48 8.27
C GLN A 89 4.30 7.25 9.01
N PRO A 90 5.42 6.66 8.56
CA PRO A 90 5.99 5.49 9.18
C PRO A 90 6.85 5.87 10.39
N ASP A 91 6.58 5.24 11.53
CA ASP A 91 7.43 5.28 12.73
C ASP A 91 7.94 3.87 13.03
N ALA A 92 9.26 3.71 13.08
CA ALA A 92 9.91 2.42 13.34
C ALA A 92 10.60 2.43 14.70
N PHE A 93 10.38 1.37 15.49
CA PHE A 93 10.94 1.21 16.83
C PHE A 93 11.63 -0.15 16.96
N CYS A 94 12.83 -0.19 17.53
CA CYS A 94 13.48 -1.44 17.92
C CYS A 94 12.91 -1.89 19.28
N VAL A 95 12.27 -3.06 19.31
CA VAL A 95 11.68 -3.66 20.51
C VAL A 95 12.38 -4.98 20.78
N GLY A 96 13.55 -4.92 21.42
CA GLY A 96 14.37 -6.09 21.75
C GLY A 96 14.76 -6.88 20.49
N SER A 97 14.10 -8.01 20.27
CA SER A 97 14.39 -8.96 19.17
C SER A 97 13.65 -8.68 17.85
N TYR A 98 12.84 -7.61 17.78
CA TYR A 98 12.11 -7.26 16.56
C TYR A 98 12.01 -5.76 16.34
N VAL A 99 11.77 -5.37 15.10
CA VAL A 99 11.43 -3.99 14.72
C VAL A 99 9.92 -3.89 14.59
N GLN A 100 9.31 -2.96 15.31
CA GLN A 100 7.90 -2.60 15.15
C GLN A 100 7.80 -1.43 14.18
N LEU A 101 6.92 -1.53 13.20
CA LEU A 101 6.57 -0.45 12.28
C LEU A 101 5.13 0.00 12.59
N ARG A 102 4.97 1.25 13.00
CA ARG A 102 3.66 1.90 13.14
C ARG A 102 3.44 2.78 11.92
N LEU A 103 2.34 2.55 11.23
CA LEU A 103 1.95 3.37 10.10
C LEU A 103 0.85 4.34 10.56
N HIS A 104 1.24 5.58 10.77
CA HIS A 104 0.31 6.65 11.10
C HIS A 104 -0.33 7.20 9.82
N GLY A 105 -1.60 7.56 9.92
CA GLY A 105 -2.38 8.15 8.85
C GLY A 105 -3.55 7.27 8.41
N LEU A 106 -4.16 7.65 7.31
CA LEU A 106 -5.43 7.10 6.84
C LEU A 106 -5.36 6.92 5.34
N ALA A 107 -5.90 5.80 4.86
CA ALA A 107 -6.28 5.61 3.48
C ALA A 107 -7.77 5.95 3.35
N ARG A 108 -8.10 6.91 2.49
CA ARG A 108 -9.48 7.27 2.14
C ARG A 108 -9.75 6.81 0.73
N ILE A 109 -10.83 6.05 0.55
CA ILE A 109 -11.32 5.66 -0.77
C ILE A 109 -12.63 6.39 -1.01
N HIS A 110 -12.70 7.12 -2.11
CA HIS A 110 -13.90 7.81 -2.55
C HIS A 110 -14.50 7.09 -3.77
N LEU A 111 -15.79 6.79 -3.69
CA LEU A 111 -16.56 6.26 -4.81
C LEU A 111 -17.49 7.36 -5.32
N THR A 112 -17.06 8.07 -6.37
CA THR A 112 -17.76 9.25 -6.91
C THR A 112 -19.20 8.95 -7.32
N GLN A 113 -19.43 7.76 -7.89
CA GLN A 113 -20.77 7.35 -8.36
C GLN A 113 -21.81 7.23 -7.24
N TYR A 114 -21.37 6.99 -6.01
CA TYR A 114 -22.25 6.77 -4.85
C TYR A 114 -22.13 7.86 -3.78
N ALA A 115 -21.23 8.83 -3.98
CA ALA A 115 -20.84 9.82 -2.98
C ALA A 115 -20.46 9.18 -1.63
N GLU A 116 -19.77 8.04 -1.68
CA GLU A 116 -19.34 7.28 -0.48
C GLU A 116 -17.85 7.49 -0.21
N GLU A 117 -17.49 7.66 1.06
CA GLU A 117 -16.10 7.68 1.53
C GLU A 117 -15.87 6.53 2.52
N TYR A 118 -14.79 5.78 2.30
CA TYR A 118 -14.32 4.72 3.20
C TYR A 118 -12.99 5.12 3.80
N ALA A 119 -12.94 5.25 5.12
CA ALA A 119 -11.70 5.50 5.86
C ALA A 119 -11.14 4.17 6.36
N LEU A 120 -9.89 3.90 6.02
CA LEU A 120 -9.14 2.70 6.37
C LEU A 120 -7.91 3.11 7.18
N GLU A 121 -7.77 2.52 8.35
CA GLU A 121 -6.56 2.63 9.15
C GLU A 121 -5.43 1.82 8.51
N LEU A 122 -4.19 2.29 8.64
CA LEU A 122 -3.02 1.56 8.14
C LEU A 122 -2.54 0.59 9.23
N PRO A 123 -2.25 -0.67 8.90
CA PRO A 123 -1.91 -1.65 9.93
C PRO A 123 -0.49 -1.40 10.45
N THR A 124 -0.27 -1.74 11.71
CA THR A 124 1.08 -1.84 12.25
C THR A 124 1.73 -3.16 11.82
N GLY A 125 2.98 -3.11 11.42
CA GLY A 125 3.80 -4.27 11.08
C GLY A 125 4.82 -4.60 12.16
N CYS A 126 5.29 -5.84 12.18
CA CYS A 126 6.49 -6.22 12.91
C CYS A 126 7.40 -7.03 11.99
N MET A 127 8.70 -6.78 12.10
CA MET A 127 9.75 -7.50 11.40
C MET A 127 10.63 -8.20 12.42
N ARG A 128 10.71 -9.52 12.33
CA ARG A 128 11.67 -10.35 13.06
C ARG A 128 12.71 -10.84 12.10
N TYR A 129 13.98 -10.60 12.42
CA TYR A 129 15.07 -11.22 11.70
C TYR A 129 15.16 -12.68 12.15
N VAL A 130 14.74 -13.60 11.29
CA VAL A 130 15.06 -15.02 11.46
C VAL A 130 16.36 -15.21 10.71
N LYS A 131 17.46 -15.41 11.45
CA LYS A 131 18.73 -15.83 10.86
C LYS A 131 18.45 -17.19 10.20
N ARG A 132 18.31 -17.22 8.88
CA ARG A 132 18.26 -18.48 8.14
C ARG A 132 19.64 -19.10 8.36
N GLU A 133 19.71 -20.18 9.15
CA GLU A 133 20.90 -21.02 9.13
C GLU A 133 21.12 -21.38 7.67
N ARG A 134 22.27 -20.97 7.11
CA ARG A 134 22.70 -21.56 5.85
C ARG A 134 22.90 -23.02 6.18
N ASP A 135 22.08 -23.89 5.60
CA ASP A 135 22.33 -25.31 5.57
C ASP A 135 23.80 -25.50 5.15
N GLU A 136 24.61 -25.95 6.10
CA GLU A 136 25.82 -26.69 5.82
C GLU A 136 25.39 -27.91 5.02
N LEU A 137 25.60 -27.90 3.69
CA LEU A 137 25.75 -29.05 2.78
C LEU A 137 25.39 -28.61 1.35
N PHE A 138 26.36 -28.10 0.61
CA PHE A 138 26.62 -28.59 -0.74
C PHE A 138 28.12 -28.59 -1.01
N ASP A 139 28.61 -29.81 -1.06
CA ASP A 139 29.91 -30.30 -1.52
C ASP A 139 30.32 -29.80 -2.92
N VAL A 140 31.63 -29.67 -3.08
CA VAL A 140 32.42 -30.00 -4.29
C VAL A 140 32.01 -29.31 -5.60
N LEU A 141 32.70 -28.21 -5.92
CA LEU A 141 33.61 -28.04 -7.09
C LEU A 141 34.25 -26.63 -7.05
#